data_AF-A0ABD5DI94-F1
#
_entry.id   AF-A0ABD5DI94-F1
#
_cell.length_a   1.000
_cell.length_b   1.000
_cell.length_c   1.000
_cell.angle_alpha   90.00
_cell.angle_beta   90.00
_cell.angle_gamma   90.00
#
_symmetry.space_group_name_H-M   'P 1'
#
loop_
_entity.id
_entity.type
_entity.pdbx_description
1 polymer ?
#
loop_
_entity_poly.entity_id
_entity_poly.type
_entity_poly.pdbx_seq_one_letter_code
_entity_poly.pdbx_strand_id
1 'polypeptide(L)'
;DKVEPKRLQELAKRISTVPEGIEMQSRVAKIYADRQAMAAGEKLFDWGGAENLAYATLVDEGIPVRLSGEDSGRGTFFHRHAVIHN
;
A
#
# COMPACT_ATOMS: atom_id res chain seq x y z
N ASP A 1 -5.45 -13.90 15.82
CA ASP A 1 -3.98 -14.05 15.66
C ASP A 1 -3.33 -12.70 15.46
N LYS A 2 -2.09 -12.50 15.94
CA LYS A 2 -1.35 -11.24 15.78
C LYS A 2 -0.33 -11.42 14.66
N VAL A 3 -0.30 -10.51 13.70
CA VAL A 3 0.73 -10.49 12.65
C VAL A 3 2.08 -10.19 13.31
N GLU A 4 3.12 -10.96 12.97
CA GLU A 4 4.46 -10.71 13.51
C GLU A 4 4.99 -9.34 13.05
N PRO A 5 5.54 -8.50 13.96
CA PRO A 5 6.00 -7.15 13.60
C PRO A 5 7.00 -7.12 12.46
N LYS A 6 7.92 -8.10 12.42
CA LYS A 6 8.91 -8.21 11.34
C LYS A 6 8.24 -8.50 10.00
N ARG A 7 7.27 -9.42 9.98
CA ARG A 7 6.53 -9.76 8.76
C ARG A 7 5.69 -8.57 8.27
N LEU A 8 5.05 -7.87 9.20
CA LEU A 8 4.29 -6.66 8.91
C LEU A 8 5.17 -5.60 8.24
N GLN A 9 6.39 -5.41 8.74
CA GLN A 9 7.35 -4.47 8.15
C GLN A 9 7.82 -4.90 6.75
N GLU A 10 8.06 -6.20 6.54
CA GLU A 10 8.40 -6.74 5.21
C GLU A 10 7.27 -6.50 4.20
N LEU A 11 6.02 -6.74 4.59
CA LEU A 11 4.85 -6.49 3.76
C LEU A 11 4.71 -5.00 3.43
N ALA A 12 4.86 -4.12 4.42
CA ALA A 12 4.81 -2.67 4.23
C ALA A 12 5.86 -2.18 3.22
N LYS A 13 7.09 -2.73 3.29
CA LYS A 13 8.15 -2.43 2.32
C LYS A 13 7.80 -2.94 0.93
N ARG A 14 7.30 -4.18 0.81
CA ARG A 14 6.92 -4.78 -0.48
C ARG A 14 5.82 -3.99 -1.18
N ILE A 15 4.72 -3.65 -0.50
CA ILE A 15 3.60 -2.91 -1.12
C ILE A 15 3.94 -1.45 -1.44
N SER A 16 5.02 -0.91 -0.85
CA SER A 16 5.50 0.45 -1.10
C SER A 16 6.64 0.52 -2.12
N THR A 17 7.11 -0.63 -2.62
CA THR A 17 8.17 -0.71 -3.63
C THR A 17 7.54 -0.97 -4.98
N VAL A 18 7.66 0.00 -5.89
CA VAL A 18 7.16 -0.11 -7.27
C VAL A 18 8.32 -0.60 -8.16
N PRO A 19 8.10 -1.59 -9.04
CA PRO A 19 9.11 -2.06 -9.96
C PRO A 19 9.71 -0.95 -10.82
N GLU A 20 11.00 -1.09 -11.15
CA GLU A 20 11.67 -0.23 -12.12
C GLU A 20 10.95 -0.29 -13.48
N GLY A 21 10.82 0.86 -14.16
CA GLY A 21 10.16 0.96 -15.46
C GLY A 21 8.67 1.35 -15.42
N ILE A 22 8.07 1.45 -14.24
CA ILE A 22 6.73 2.06 -14.07
C ILE A 22 6.93 3.53 -13.71
N GLU A 23 6.65 4.44 -14.65
CA GLU A 23 6.67 5.88 -14.36
C GLU A 23 5.42 6.25 -13.56
N MET A 24 5.61 6.86 -12.39
CA MET A 24 4.51 7.30 -11.55
C MET A 24 4.20 8.76 -11.80
N GLN A 25 2.91 9.10 -11.87
CA GLN A 25 2.45 10.48 -11.75
C GLN A 25 3.00 11.12 -10.45
N SER A 26 3.43 12.38 -10.52
CA SER A 26 4.20 13.04 -9.46
C SER A 26 3.57 13.01 -8.05
N ARG A 27 2.25 13.10 -7.93
CA ARG A 27 1.54 13.00 -6.64
C ARG A 27 1.46 11.56 -6.15
N VAL A 28 1.33 10.58 -7.06
CA VAL A 28 1.38 9.15 -6.72
C VAL A 28 2.77 8.80 -6.21
N ALA A 29 3.83 9.26 -6.87
CA ALA A 29 5.22 9.06 -6.41
C ALA A 29 5.43 9.61 -4.99
N LYS A 30 4.87 10.79 -4.68
CA LYS A 30 4.91 11.36 -3.33
C LYS A 30 4.19 10.48 -2.30
N ILE A 31 3.02 9.95 -2.63
CA ILE A 31 2.28 9.03 -1.75
C ILE A 31 3.09 7.75 -1.49
N TYR A 32 3.73 7.18 -2.51
CA TYR A 32 4.56 5.99 -2.35
C TYR A 32 5.84 6.26 -1.55
N ALA A 33 6.46 7.42 -1.71
CA ALA A 33 7.59 7.84 -0.87
C ALA A 33 7.16 8.00 0.60
N ASP A 34 6.00 8.61 0.86
CA ASP A 34 5.44 8.70 2.21
C ASP A 34 5.16 7.31 2.82
N ARG A 35 4.65 6.36 2.02
CA ARG A 35 4.43 4.97 2.46
C ARG A 35 5.73 4.22 2.75
N GLN A 36 6.80 4.49 2.01
CA GLN A 36 8.13 3.96 2.31
C GLN A 36 8.64 4.48 3.66
N ALA A 37 8.46 5.78 3.95
CA ALA A 37 8.80 6.35 5.25
C ALA A 37 7.95 5.73 6.39
N MET A 38 6.66 5.45 6.13
CA MET A 38 5.81 4.72 7.08
C MET A 38 6.32 3.29 7.34
N ALA A 39 6.71 2.57 6.29
CA ALA A 39 7.28 1.22 6.40
C ALA A 39 8.64 1.20 7.13
N ALA A 40 9.40 2.30 7.07
CA ALA A 40 10.63 2.50 7.81
C ALA A 40 10.39 2.90 9.29
N GLY A 41 9.17 3.28 9.66
CA GLY A 41 8.85 3.80 10.99
C GLY A 41 9.23 5.26 11.21
N GLU A 42 9.63 5.96 10.13
CA GLU A 42 9.99 7.39 10.15
C GLU A 42 8.75 8.29 10.16
N LYS A 43 7.61 7.74 9.73
CA LYS A 43 6.31 8.42 9.66
C LYS A 43 5.22 7.50 10.21
N LEU A 44 4.23 8.08 10.88
CA LEU A 44 3.04 7.32 11.30
C LEU A 44 2.17 6.98 10.09
N PHE A 45 1.53 5.81 10.13
CA PHE A 45 0.61 5.37 9.08
C PHE A 45 -0.59 6.31 8.95
N ASP A 46 -0.90 6.65 7.70
CA ASP A 46 -2.19 7.22 7.33
C ASP A 46 -3.20 6.13 6.98
N TRP A 47 -4.42 6.54 6.64
CA TRP A 47 -5.51 5.61 6.34
C TRP A 47 -5.21 4.72 5.12
N GLY A 48 -4.75 5.30 4.01
CA GLY A 48 -4.52 4.56 2.78
C GLY A 48 -3.36 3.58 2.88
N GLY A 49 -2.29 3.96 3.59
CA GLY A 49 -1.18 3.07 3.89
C GLY A 49 -1.59 1.90 4.80
N ALA A 50 -2.34 2.18 5.88
CA ALA A 50 -2.80 1.15 6.81
C ALA A 50 -3.84 0.20 6.17
N GLU A 51 -4.77 0.72 5.36
CA GLU A 51 -5.77 -0.06 4.63
C GLU A 51 -5.10 -1.06 3.68
N ASN A 52 -4.15 -0.59 2.86
CA ASN A 52 -3.41 -1.46 1.95
C ASN A 52 -2.54 -2.49 2.69
N LEU A 53 -1.98 -2.13 3.85
CA LEU A 53 -1.23 -3.06 4.69
C LEU A 53 -2.13 -4.15 5.27
N ALA A 54 -3.36 -3.83 5.66
CA ALA A 54 -4.34 -4.83 6.09
C ALA A 54 -4.72 -5.79 4.94
N TYR A 55 -4.85 -5.30 3.71
CA TYR A 55 -5.02 -6.17 2.55
C TYR A 55 -3.81 -7.08 2.35
N ALA A 56 -2.60 -6.53 2.47
CA ALA A 56 -1.35 -7.27 2.34
C ALA A 56 -1.26 -8.42 3.34
N THR A 57 -1.67 -8.21 4.60
CA THR A 57 -1.64 -9.27 5.63
C THR A 57 -2.62 -10.41 5.31
N LEU A 58 -3.81 -10.09 4.81
CA LEU A 58 -4.80 -11.12 4.45
C LEU A 58 -4.33 -11.98 3.26
N VAL A 59 -3.83 -11.34 2.20
CA VAL A 59 -3.36 -12.08 1.02
C VAL A 59 -2.09 -12.87 1.29
N ASP A 60 -1.24 -12.42 2.24
CA ASP A 60 -0.06 -13.16 2.70
C ASP A 60 -0.46 -14.46 3.44
N GLU A 61 -1.56 -14.43 4.19
CA GLU A 61 -2.15 -15.61 4.85
C GLU A 61 -2.94 -16.51 3.88
N GLY A 62 -2.98 -16.17 2.58
CA GLY A 62 -3.70 -16.92 1.56
C GLY A 62 -5.21 -16.63 1.52
N ILE A 63 -5.67 -15.58 2.20
CA ILE A 63 -7.06 -15.14 2.19
C ILE A 63 -7.23 -14.08 1.08
N PRO A 64 -7.91 -14.41 -0.04
CA PRO A 64 -8.05 -13.47 -1.15
C PRO A 64 -8.98 -12.30 -0.80
N VAL A 65 -8.61 -11.11 -1.26
CA VAL A 65 -9.41 -9.88 -1.08
C VAL A 65 -9.93 -9.40 -2.43
N ARG A 66 -11.25 -9.28 -2.57
CA ARG A 66 -11.90 -8.64 -3.72
C ARG A 66 -12.39 -7.25 -3.33
N LEU A 67 -11.74 -6.23 -3.87
CA LEU A 67 -12.22 -4.84 -3.80
C LEU A 67 -12.94 -4.49 -5.12
N SER A 68 -14.19 -4.05 -5.03
CA SER A 68 -15.01 -3.68 -6.18
C SER A 68 -15.85 -2.46 -5.86
N GLY A 69 -15.85 -1.48 -6.75
CA GLY A 69 -16.60 -0.23 -6.62
C GLY A 69 -16.11 0.80 -7.63
N GLU A 70 -16.94 1.82 -7.86
CA GLU A 70 -16.60 2.94 -8.74
C GLU A 70 -15.34 3.66 -8.24
N ASP A 71 -14.37 3.89 -9.15
CA ASP A 71 -13.06 4.50 -8.86
C ASP A 71 -12.24 3.86 -7.72
N SER A 72 -12.57 2.64 -7.31
CA SER A 72 -12.00 2.00 -6.12
C SER A 72 -10.50 1.70 -6.23
N GLY A 73 -9.95 1.52 -7.43
CA GLY A 73 -8.52 1.24 -7.65
C GLY A 73 -7.59 2.39 -7.22
N ARG A 74 -7.97 3.63 -7.54
CA ARG A 74 -7.29 4.84 -7.05
C ARG A 74 -7.83 5.27 -5.68
N GLY A 75 -9.11 5.01 -5.44
CA GLY A 75 -9.91 5.59 -4.38
C GLY A 75 -10.51 6.93 -4.82
N THR A 76 -11.80 7.11 -4.56
CA THR A 76 -12.55 8.33 -4.88
C THR A 76 -11.85 9.58 -4.34
N PHE A 77 -11.38 9.51 -3.09
CA PHE A 77 -10.65 10.62 -2.43
C PHE A 77 -9.12 10.57 -2.61
N PHE A 78 -8.61 9.91 -3.67
CA PHE A 78 -7.18 9.91 -4.02
C PHE A 78 -6.25 9.40 -2.89
N HIS A 79 -6.70 8.38 -2.15
CA HIS A 79 -5.97 7.87 -0.96
C HIS A 79 -5.45 6.44 -1.11
N ARG A 80 -6.02 5.64 -2.02
CA ARG A 80 -5.76 4.19 -2.05
C ARG A 80 -4.61 3.80 -2.97
N HIS A 81 -4.66 4.23 -4.23
CA HIS A 81 -3.63 3.92 -5.24
C HIS A 81 -3.17 2.45 -5.21
N ALA A 82 -4.12 1.51 -5.16
CA ALA A 82 -3.83 0.07 -5.24
C ALA A 82 -3.49 -0.38 -6.66
N VAL A 83 -3.88 0.42 -7.66
CA VAL A 83 -3.45 0.31 -9.05
C VAL A 83 -2.64 1.55 -9.40
N ILE A 84 -1.45 1.34 -9.95
CA ILE A 84 -0.57 2.40 -10.46
C ILE A 84 -0.62 2.36 -11.98
N HIS A 85 -0.84 3.51 -12.60
CA HIS A 85 -0.80 3.68 -14.05
C HIS A 85 0.54 4.30 -14.45
N ASN A 86 1.09 3.83 -15.57
CA ASN A 86 2.25 4.40 -16.27
C ASN A 86 1.74 5.49 -17.22
#